data_AF-A0A3Q9IL48-F1
#
_entry.id   AF-A0A3Q9IL48-F1
#
_cell.length_a   1.000
_cell.length_b   1.000
_cell.length_c   1.000
_cell.angle_alpha   90.00
_cell.angle_beta   90.00
_cell.angle_gamma   90.00
#
_symmetry.space_group_name_H-M   'P 1'
#
loop_
_entity.id
_entity.type
_entity.pdbx_description
1 polymer ?
#
loop_
_entity_poly.entity_id
_entity_poly.type
_entity_poly.pdbx_seq_one_letter_code
_entity_poly.pdbx_strand_id
1 'polypeptide(L)'
;MAKHDPLNDLWQVGWSKPIGYLPLRAIESCGSSATQLSAWAEKNDLKHALVTEDEGHVVSGAVYIWHEGAVQRLLNLNPNILTRSGWPTEADAFVKTVATRTAEGEDIYDLVGAMFDDKRMVQTPRVHRPR
;
A
#
# COMPACT_ATOMS: atom_id res chain seq x y z
N MET A 1 20.07 19.09 2.39
CA MET A 1 19.09 18.22 3.06
C MET A 1 18.31 17.51 1.97
N ALA A 2 18.54 16.21 1.75
CA ALA A 2 17.76 15.47 0.76
C ALA A 2 16.32 15.41 1.30
N LYS A 3 15.43 16.25 0.76
CA LYS A 3 13.99 16.12 0.99
C LYS A 3 13.63 14.71 0.53
N HIS A 4 13.15 13.89 1.44
CA HIS A 4 12.53 12.62 1.10
C HIS A 4 11.36 12.98 0.17
N ASP A 5 11.53 12.79 -1.13
CA ASP A 5 10.51 13.13 -2.11
C ASP A 5 9.42 12.06 -2.02
N PRO A 6 8.24 12.38 -1.45
CA PRO A 6 7.18 11.39 -1.28
C PRO A 6 6.67 10.89 -2.63
N LEU A 7 6.87 11.65 -3.72
CA LEU A 7 6.53 11.24 -5.07
C LEU A 7 7.46 10.14 -5.59
N ASN A 8 8.74 10.19 -5.22
CA ASN A 8 9.71 9.16 -5.60
C ASN A 8 9.37 7.79 -5.00
N ASP A 9 8.65 7.77 -3.87
CA ASP A 9 8.14 6.56 -3.24
C ASP A 9 6.99 5.91 -4.06
N LEU A 10 6.14 6.74 -4.69
CA LEU A 10 5.10 6.28 -5.62
C LEU A 10 5.69 5.81 -6.96
N TRP A 11 6.76 6.43 -7.43
CA TRP A 11 7.41 6.04 -8.69
C TRP A 11 8.07 4.66 -8.64
N GLN A 12 8.29 4.13 -7.44
CA GLN A 12 8.87 2.79 -7.25
C GLN A 12 7.81 1.67 -7.27
N VAL A 13 6.52 2.01 -7.38
CA VAL A 13 5.45 1.00 -7.43
C VAL A 13 5.62 0.11 -8.66
N GLY A 14 5.61 -1.20 -8.43
CA GLY A 14 5.88 -2.22 -9.44
C GLY A 14 6.05 -3.60 -8.80
N TRP A 15 6.79 -4.49 -9.47
CA TRP A 15 7.00 -5.87 -8.99
C TRP A 15 7.71 -5.99 -7.65
N SER A 16 8.59 -5.04 -7.31
CA SER A 16 9.31 -5.01 -6.04
C SER A 16 8.54 -4.31 -4.93
N LYS A 17 7.74 -3.30 -5.28
CA LYS A 17 6.88 -2.56 -4.35
C LYS A 17 5.44 -2.58 -4.86
N PRO A 18 4.64 -3.58 -4.47
CA PRO A 18 3.31 -3.79 -5.03
C PRO A 18 2.33 -2.63 -4.84
N ILE A 19 2.41 -1.90 -3.71
CA ILE A 19 1.48 -0.82 -3.37
C ILE A 19 2.26 0.42 -2.91
N GLY A 20 1.78 1.60 -3.29
CA GLY A 20 2.18 2.88 -2.72
C GLY A 20 0.95 3.75 -2.46
N TYR A 21 1.03 4.62 -1.46
CA TYR A 21 0.00 5.64 -1.25
C TYR A 21 0.62 6.97 -0.89
N LEU A 22 -0.08 8.05 -1.24
CA LEU A 22 0.31 9.39 -0.83
C LEU A 22 -0.92 10.24 -0.48
N PRO A 23 -0.95 10.88 0.70
CA PRO A 23 -2.02 11.81 1.07
C PRO A 23 -2.12 12.98 0.09
N LEU A 24 -3.34 13.45 -0.19
CA LEU A 24 -3.57 14.57 -1.11
C LEU A 24 -2.80 15.83 -0.71
N ARG A 25 -2.77 16.16 0.59
CA ARG A 25 -1.98 17.30 1.09
C ARG A 25 -0.48 17.19 0.78
N ALA A 26 0.07 15.97 0.81
CA ALA A 26 1.47 15.75 0.50
C ALA A 26 1.74 15.92 -1.01
N ILE A 27 0.80 15.46 -1.85
CA ILE A 27 0.83 15.64 -3.31
C ILE A 27 0.82 17.13 -3.66
N GLU A 28 -0.11 17.89 -3.09
CA GLU A 28 -0.21 19.33 -3.27
C GLU A 28 1.04 20.07 -2.78
N SER A 29 1.58 19.68 -1.62
CA SER A 29 2.82 20.27 -1.08
C SER A 29 4.05 20.00 -1.95
N CYS A 30 4.00 19.00 -2.83
CA CYS A 30 5.06 18.72 -3.81
C CYS A 30 4.81 19.40 -5.17
N GLY A 31 3.71 20.17 -5.30
CA GLY A 31 3.34 20.83 -6.54
C GLY A 31 2.79 19.89 -7.62
N SER A 32 2.33 18.70 -7.23
CA SER A 32 1.62 17.76 -8.11
C SER A 32 0.13 17.70 -7.76
N SER A 33 -0.66 17.02 -8.59
CA SER A 33 -2.08 16.75 -8.35
C SER A 33 -2.39 15.25 -8.40
N ALA A 34 -3.50 14.86 -7.76
CA ALA A 34 -4.00 13.48 -7.84
C ALA A 34 -4.21 13.03 -9.30
N THR A 35 -4.73 13.92 -10.14
CA THR A 35 -4.95 13.67 -11.56
C THR A 35 -3.64 13.35 -12.31
N GLN A 36 -2.54 14.05 -11.99
CA GLN A 36 -1.25 13.77 -12.59
C GLN A 36 -0.71 12.40 -12.18
N LEU A 37 -0.92 12.02 -10.92
CA LEU A 37 -0.52 10.71 -10.41
C LEU A 37 -1.35 9.57 -11.02
N SER A 38 -2.67 9.76 -11.16
CA SER A 38 -3.54 8.82 -11.86
C SER A 38 -3.14 8.65 -13.32
N ALA A 39 -2.86 9.76 -14.03
CA ALA A 39 -2.39 9.69 -15.42
C ALA A 39 -1.02 9.00 -15.55
N TRP A 40 -0.13 9.21 -14.59
CA TRP A 40 1.14 8.49 -14.53
C TRP A 40 0.93 6.99 -14.28
N ALA A 41 0.03 6.61 -13.35
CA ALA A 41 -0.29 5.22 -13.07
C ALA A 41 -0.82 4.50 -14.33
N GLU A 42 -1.81 5.10 -15.00
CA GLU A 42 -2.39 4.56 -16.23
C GLU A 42 -1.34 4.39 -17.34
N LYS A 43 -0.44 5.36 -17.50
CA LYS A 43 0.64 5.29 -18.48
C LYS A 43 1.62 4.14 -18.22
N ASN A 44 1.76 3.71 -16.96
CA ASN A 44 2.67 2.64 -16.55
C ASN A 44 1.93 1.30 -16.32
N ASP A 45 0.69 1.17 -16.79
CA ASP A 45 -0.15 -0.02 -16.60
C ASP A 45 -0.35 -0.39 -15.11
N LEU A 46 -0.41 0.65 -14.26
CA LEU A 46 -0.69 0.55 -12.84
C LEU A 46 -2.15 0.93 -12.57
N LYS A 47 -2.72 0.28 -11.56
CA LYS A 47 -4.04 0.63 -11.05
C LYS A 47 -3.92 1.76 -10.05
N HIS A 48 -4.96 2.58 -9.95
CA HIS A 48 -5.03 3.67 -8.99
C HIS A 48 -6.43 3.80 -8.41
N ALA A 49 -6.52 4.36 -7.20
CA ALA A 49 -7.76 4.70 -6.53
C ALA A 49 -7.55 5.94 -5.68
N LEU A 50 -8.52 6.86 -5.76
CA LEU A 50 -8.62 7.96 -4.83
C LEU A 50 -9.51 7.53 -3.68
N VAL A 51 -8.96 7.59 -2.46
CA VAL A 51 -9.71 7.31 -1.23
C VAL A 51 -9.93 8.65 -0.56
N THR A 52 -11.21 9.01 -0.40
CA THR A 52 -11.63 10.29 0.19
C THR A 52 -11.58 10.23 1.72
N GLU A 53 -11.72 11.38 2.38
CA GLU A 53 -11.77 11.46 3.85
C GLU A 53 -12.92 10.65 4.45
N ASP A 54 -14.04 10.53 3.74
CA ASP A 54 -15.22 9.78 4.17
C ASP A 54 -15.04 8.26 4.06
N GLU A 55 -14.07 7.79 3.27
CA GLU A 55 -13.88 6.37 2.95
C GLU A 55 -12.64 5.76 3.63
N GLY A 56 -11.74 6.55 4.22
CA GLY A 56 -10.48 6.04 4.77
C GLY A 56 -9.96 6.78 6.02
N HIS A 57 -8.79 6.34 6.51
CA HIS A 57 -8.17 6.89 7.73
C HIS A 57 -7.35 8.17 7.54
N VAL A 58 -7.30 8.71 6.31
CA VAL A 58 -6.46 9.86 5.96
C VAL A 58 -7.30 11.13 5.88
N VAL A 59 -7.06 12.07 6.80
CA VAL A 59 -7.77 13.36 6.99
C VAL A 59 -7.66 14.34 5.80
N SER A 60 -7.06 13.92 4.69
CA SER A 60 -7.07 14.69 3.44
C SER A 60 -7.49 13.86 2.24
N GLY A 61 -7.87 12.60 2.44
CA GLY A 61 -7.83 11.58 1.40
C GLY A 61 -6.40 11.24 0.96
N ALA A 62 -6.28 10.17 0.19
CA ALA A 62 -5.02 9.68 -0.36
C ALA A 62 -5.21 9.03 -1.73
N VAL A 63 -4.18 9.14 -2.57
CA VAL A 63 -4.09 8.37 -3.81
C VAL A 63 -3.34 7.09 -3.51
N TYR A 64 -3.95 5.95 -3.81
CA TYR A 64 -3.33 4.64 -3.80
C TYR A 64 -2.99 4.24 -5.24
N ILE A 65 -1.80 3.70 -5.45
CA ILE A 65 -1.33 3.14 -6.71
C ILE A 65 -0.81 1.74 -6.44
N TRP A 66 -1.19 0.77 -7.28
CA TRP A 66 -0.71 -0.60 -7.14
C TRP A 66 -0.46 -1.29 -8.47
N HIS A 67 0.45 -2.26 -8.44
CA HIS A 67 0.67 -3.18 -9.54
C HIS A 67 -0.16 -4.44 -9.32
N GLU A 68 -1.25 -4.59 -10.07
CA GLU A 68 -2.24 -5.67 -9.94
C GLU A 68 -1.58 -7.07 -9.88
N GLY A 69 -0.71 -7.38 -10.85
CA GLY A 69 -0.03 -8.68 -10.89
C GLY A 69 0.92 -8.96 -9.72
N ALA A 70 1.53 -7.92 -9.14
CA ALA A 70 2.46 -8.06 -8.02
C ALA A 70 1.69 -8.29 -6.71
N VAL A 71 0.60 -7.55 -6.53
CA VAL A 71 -0.34 -7.76 -5.41
C VAL A 71 -0.94 -9.15 -5.49
N GLN A 72 -1.51 -9.53 -6.64
CA GLN A 72 -2.14 -10.84 -6.80
C GLN A 72 -1.16 -11.99 -6.55
N ARG A 73 0.10 -11.85 -6.97
CA ARG A 73 1.14 -12.83 -6.69
C ARG A 73 1.36 -13.01 -5.19
N LEU A 74 1.45 -11.93 -4.42
CA LEU A 74 1.60 -12.02 -2.96
C LEU A 74 0.36 -12.61 -2.27
N LEU A 75 -0.84 -12.27 -2.74
CA LEU A 75 -2.08 -12.85 -2.22
C LEU A 75 -2.13 -14.36 -2.45
N ASN A 76 -1.77 -14.81 -3.66
CA ASN A 76 -1.72 -16.23 -4.03
C ASN A 76 -0.66 -17.03 -3.26
N LEU A 77 0.40 -16.38 -2.78
CA LEU A 77 1.42 -17.01 -1.92
C LEU A 77 0.96 -17.14 -0.46
N ASN A 78 -0.04 -16.37 -0.03
CA ASN A 78 -0.47 -16.28 1.36
C ASN A 78 -1.98 -16.57 1.57
N PRO A 79 -2.58 -17.60 0.92
CA PRO A 79 -4.02 -17.84 0.98
C PRO A 79 -4.52 -18.15 2.40
N ASN A 80 -3.66 -18.76 3.23
CA ASN A 80 -3.98 -19.10 4.62
C ASN A 80 -4.16 -17.86 5.49
N ILE A 81 -3.33 -16.82 5.28
CA ILE A 81 -3.41 -15.56 6.02
C ILE A 81 -4.72 -14.83 5.68
N LEU A 82 -5.04 -14.76 4.39
CA LEU A 82 -6.27 -14.13 3.89
C LEU A 82 -7.53 -14.84 4.42
N THR A 83 -7.53 -16.18 4.38
CA THR A 83 -8.65 -16.99 4.88
C THR A 83 -8.87 -16.79 6.39
N ARG A 84 -7.79 -16.80 7.19
CA ARG A 84 -7.88 -16.62 8.66
C ARG A 84 -8.29 -15.21 9.06
N SER A 85 -7.84 -14.20 8.32
CA SER A 85 -8.15 -12.80 8.59
C SER A 85 -9.50 -12.36 8.01
N GLY A 86 -10.08 -13.14 7.09
CA GLY A 86 -11.28 -12.79 6.34
C GLY A 86 -11.04 -11.64 5.34
N TRP A 87 -9.81 -11.50 4.85
CA TRP A 87 -9.44 -10.47 3.89
C TRP A 87 -9.65 -10.93 2.44
N PRO A 88 -9.91 -10.01 1.50
CA PRO A 88 -10.12 -10.37 0.10
C PRO A 88 -8.89 -11.03 -0.53
N THR A 89 -9.13 -11.93 -1.48
CA THR A 89 -8.09 -12.62 -2.27
C THR A 89 -7.79 -11.96 -3.60
N GLU A 90 -8.62 -11.00 -4.01
CA GLU A 90 -8.46 -10.26 -5.25
C GLU A 90 -7.73 -8.95 -4.98
N ALA A 91 -6.76 -8.61 -5.83
CA ALA A 91 -5.87 -7.45 -5.66
C ALA A 91 -6.65 -6.13 -5.40
N ASP A 92 -7.63 -5.80 -6.23
CA ASP A 92 -8.37 -4.54 -6.12
C ASP A 92 -9.18 -4.47 -4.82
N ALA A 93 -9.84 -5.56 -4.43
CA ALA A 93 -10.62 -5.63 -3.20
C ALA A 93 -9.70 -5.56 -1.97
N PHE A 94 -8.52 -6.20 -2.05
CA PHE A 94 -7.52 -6.17 -1.00
C PHE A 94 -6.99 -4.76 -0.78
N VAL A 95 -6.56 -4.05 -1.84
CA VAL A 95 -6.04 -2.68 -1.73
C VAL A 95 -7.10 -1.72 -1.17
N LYS A 96 -8.35 -1.85 -1.62
CA LYS A 96 -9.46 -1.09 -1.02
C LYS A 96 -9.60 -1.38 0.47
N THR A 97 -9.50 -2.65 0.87
CA THR A 97 -9.53 -3.03 2.29
C THR A 97 -8.35 -2.44 3.06
N VAL A 98 -7.14 -2.45 2.49
CA VAL A 98 -5.96 -1.79 3.10
C VAL A 98 -6.23 -0.31 3.35
N ALA A 99 -6.91 0.38 2.44
CA ALA A 99 -7.18 1.80 2.56
C ALA A 99 -8.28 2.15 3.58
N THR A 100 -9.24 1.25 3.79
CA THR A 100 -10.44 1.48 4.62
C THR A 100 -10.42 0.76 5.97
N ARG A 101 -9.54 -0.23 6.14
CA ARG A 101 -9.49 -1.10 7.32
C ARG A 101 -8.06 -1.25 7.82
N THR A 102 -7.88 -1.09 9.13
CA THR A 102 -6.63 -1.41 9.80
C THR A 102 -6.38 -2.92 9.85
N ALA A 103 -5.16 -3.34 9.54
CA ALA A 103 -4.71 -4.72 9.67
C ALA A 103 -4.59 -5.12 11.15
N GLU A 104 -5.65 -5.75 11.69
CA GLU A 104 -5.72 -6.23 13.07
C GLU A 104 -5.26 -7.70 13.14
N GLY A 105 -3.94 -7.91 13.15
CA GLY A 105 -3.32 -9.23 13.30
C GLY A 105 -1.89 -9.24 12.77
N GLU A 106 -0.96 -9.92 13.46
CA GLU A 106 0.46 -9.92 13.12
C GLU A 106 0.70 -10.42 11.68
N ASP A 107 0.11 -11.56 11.31
CA ASP A 107 0.25 -12.17 9.97
C ASP A 107 -0.23 -11.23 8.84
N ILE A 108 -1.36 -10.55 9.02
CA ILE A 108 -1.94 -9.67 7.99
C ILE A 108 -1.24 -8.30 7.97
N TYR A 109 -0.79 -7.81 9.13
CA TYR A 109 0.00 -6.59 9.24
C TYR A 109 1.34 -6.74 8.51
N ASP A 110 2.03 -7.86 8.72
CA ASP A 110 3.29 -8.17 8.05
C ASP A 110 3.09 -8.34 6.54
N LEU A 111 2.00 -8.99 6.11
CA LEU A 111 1.67 -9.12 4.69
C LEU A 111 1.43 -7.76 4.04
N VAL A 112 0.65 -6.88 4.69
CA VAL A 112 0.41 -5.51 4.21
C VAL A 112 1.72 -4.72 4.16
N GLY A 113 2.57 -4.83 5.19
CA GLY A 113 3.89 -4.20 5.22
C GLY A 113 4.81 -4.63 4.08
N ALA A 114 4.83 -5.92 3.76
CA ALA A 114 5.59 -6.44 2.63
C ALA A 114 5.13 -5.85 1.28
N MET A 115 3.86 -5.47 1.15
CA MET A 115 3.35 -4.85 -0.07
C MET A 115 3.85 -3.41 -0.29
N PHE A 116 4.26 -2.72 0.77
CA PHE A 116 4.80 -1.36 0.70
C PHE A 116 6.34 -1.35 0.53
N ASP A 117 6.97 -2.51 0.32
CA ASP A 117 8.44 -2.69 0.43
C ASP A 117 8.98 -2.09 1.75
N ASP A 118 8.19 -2.19 2.83
CA ASP A 118 8.65 -1.74 4.14
C ASP A 118 9.65 -2.76 4.68
N LYS A 119 10.93 -2.53 4.36
CA LYS A 119 12.07 -3.29 4.87
C LYS A 119 12.21 -3.22 6.40
N ARG A 120 11.39 -2.43 7.11
CA ARG A 120 11.29 -2.48 8.58
C ARG A 120 10.45 -3.65 9.08
N MET A 121 9.61 -4.25 8.23
CA MET A 121 8.79 -5.42 8.60
C MET A 121 9.44 -6.74 8.15
N VAL A 122 10.32 -6.70 7.14
CA VAL A 122 11.13 -7.86 6.75
C VAL A 122 12.39 -7.91 7.63
N GLN A 123 12.24 -8.60 8.77
CA GLN A 123 13.25 -9.00 9.76
C GLN A 123 13.27 -8.19 11.07
N THR A 124 12.55 -8.69 12.05
CA THR A 124 13.22 -9.13 13.27
C THR A 124 12.53 -10.42 13.76
N PRO A 125 13.23 -11.56 13.88
CA PRO A 125 12.78 -12.57 14.81
C PRO A 125 12.78 -11.88 16.17
N ARG A 126 11.61 -11.56 16.73
CA ARG A 126 11.54 -11.09 18.11
C ARG A 126 12.08 -12.23 18.97
N VAL A 127 13.35 -12.10 19.35
CA VAL A 127 13.99 -12.93 20.36
C VAL A 127 13.06 -12.87 21.57
N HIS A 128 12.44 -14.00 21.85
CA HIS A 128 11.72 -14.25 23.09
C HIS A 128 12.65 -13.86 24.23
N ARG A 129 12.42 -12.71 24.87
CA ARG A 129 13.03 -12.42 26.16
C ARG A 129 12.08 -13.02 27.20
N PRO A 130 12.44 -14.13 27.85
CA PRO A 130 11.66 -14.58 28.99
C PRO A 130 11.82 -13.55 30.11
N ARG A 131 10.71 -13.26 30.78
CA ARG A 131 10.75 -12.88 32.20
C ARG A 131 9.90 -13.88 32.95
#